data_AF-A0A2V5Y6T8-F1
#
_entry.id   AF-A0A2V5Y6T8-F1
#
_cell.length_a   1.000
_cell.length_b   1.000
_cell.length_c   1.000
_cell.angle_alpha   90.00
_cell.angle_beta   90.00
_cell.angle_gamma   90.00
#
_symmetry.space_group_name_H-M   'P 1'
#
loop_
_entity.id
_entity.type
_entity.pdbx_description
1 polymer ?
#
loop_
_entity_poly.entity_id
_entity_poly.type
_entity_poly.pdbx_seq_one_letter_code
_entity_poly.pdbx_strand_id
1 'polypeptide(L)'
;MNTLIKLVSVVCAFVVTMTLSIFAGTSPQEKAFTDKYKTAFEGKDTATLESFLYTQGADPAILGFYKMMQSGEAGEKVSSIELVDLTPEDAKKAATPMDSPTGGKVCLTLKPTKKLMIKIEKKDANGSSTSTSENFIAGAL
;
A
#
# COMPACT_ATOMS: atom_id res chain seq x y z
N MET A 1 -68.05 18.35 3.34
CA MET A 1 -67.41 17.04 3.09
C MET A 1 -66.90 17.06 1.67
N ASN A 2 -65.59 16.91 1.44
CA ASN A 2 -64.92 16.57 0.15
C ASN A 2 -63.48 17.15 0.01
N THR A 3 -62.71 17.21 1.09
CA THR A 3 -61.29 17.65 1.02
C THR A 3 -60.37 16.81 1.90
N LEU A 4 -60.69 15.51 2.08
CA LEU A 4 -59.89 14.60 2.92
C LEU A 4 -59.31 13.40 2.14
N ILE A 5 -59.34 13.44 0.79
CA ILE A 5 -58.93 12.29 -0.06
C ILE A 5 -58.07 12.77 -1.23
N LYS A 6 -57.02 13.57 -1.03
CA LYS A 6 -55.97 13.82 -2.04
C LYS A 6 -54.61 14.21 -1.44
N LEU A 7 -54.22 13.59 -0.32
CA LEU A 7 -52.86 13.75 0.21
C LEU A 7 -52.30 12.42 0.74
N VAL A 8 -52.59 11.32 0.04
CA VAL A 8 -52.03 9.97 0.31
C VAL A 8 -51.33 9.44 -0.93
N SER A 9 -50.58 10.31 -1.60
CA SER A 9 -49.69 9.91 -2.69
C SER A 9 -48.46 10.78 -2.61
N VAL A 10 -47.28 10.18 -2.75
CA VAL A 10 -45.95 10.78 -2.56
C VAL A 10 -45.50 10.79 -1.10
N VAL A 11 -45.02 9.65 -0.60
CA VAL A 11 -43.60 9.33 -0.35
C VAL A 11 -43.60 7.90 0.25
N CYS A 12 -43.95 6.92 -0.57
CA CYS A 12 -43.60 5.53 -0.33
C CYS A 12 -42.48 5.18 -1.32
N ALA A 13 -41.47 4.48 -0.83
CA ALA A 13 -40.25 4.06 -1.54
C ALA A 13 -39.13 5.11 -1.60
N PHE A 14 -38.44 5.32 -0.48
CA PHE A 14 -36.99 5.49 -0.50
C PHE A 14 -36.36 4.86 0.75
N VAL A 15 -36.68 3.59 1.01
CA VAL A 15 -35.77 2.72 1.76
C VAL A 15 -34.73 2.26 0.74
N VAL A 16 -33.84 3.18 0.37
CA VAL A 16 -32.58 2.77 -0.25
C VAL A 16 -31.81 2.08 0.85
N THR A 17 -31.79 0.77 0.72
CA THR A 17 -30.80 -0.13 1.31
C THR A 17 -29.43 0.55 1.30
N MET A 18 -29.04 1.13 2.45
CA MET A 18 -27.63 1.23 2.79
C MET A 18 -27.18 -0.20 2.99
N THR A 19 -26.87 -0.88 1.89
CA THR A 19 -25.88 -1.94 1.90
C THR A 19 -24.63 -1.28 2.44
N LEU A 20 -24.36 -1.52 3.73
CA LEU A 20 -23.03 -1.40 4.29
C LEU A 20 -22.13 -2.30 3.44
N SER A 21 -21.60 -1.73 2.37
CA SER A 21 -20.43 -2.26 1.70
C SER A 21 -19.30 -2.07 2.69
N ILE A 22 -19.14 -3.06 3.57
CA ILE A 22 -17.88 -3.36 4.24
C ILE A 22 -16.94 -3.84 3.12
N PHE A 23 -16.53 -2.93 2.24
CA PHE A 23 -15.16 -3.00 1.78
C PHE A 23 -14.35 -2.58 3.00
N ALA A 24 -13.36 -3.38 3.38
CA ALA A 24 -12.23 -2.89 4.14
C ALA A 24 -11.59 -1.78 3.29
N GLY A 25 -12.19 -0.59 3.34
CA GLY A 25 -11.89 0.51 2.48
C GLY A 25 -10.57 1.07 2.94
N THR A 26 -9.58 1.05 2.05
CA THR A 26 -8.34 1.78 2.20
C THR A 26 -8.63 3.16 2.79
N SER A 27 -8.03 3.48 3.93
CA SER A 27 -8.24 4.77 4.59
C SER A 27 -7.88 5.90 3.60
N PRO A 28 -8.45 7.12 3.71
CA PRO A 28 -8.02 8.24 2.88
C PRO A 28 -6.50 8.50 2.94
N GLN A 29 -5.89 8.23 4.10
CA GLN A 29 -4.46 8.40 4.31
C GLN A 29 -3.64 7.24 3.74
N GLU A 30 -4.12 5.99 3.84
CA GLU A 30 -3.55 4.83 3.13
C GLU A 30 -3.61 5.03 1.61
N LYS A 31 -4.70 5.58 1.08
CA LYS A 31 -4.84 5.89 -0.34
C LYS A 31 -3.89 6.99 -0.75
N ALA A 32 -3.77 8.06 0.03
CA ALA A 32 -2.81 9.13 -0.24
C ALA A 32 -1.36 8.61 -0.23
N PHE A 33 -1.04 7.66 0.67
CA PHE A 33 0.25 6.98 0.69
C PHE A 33 0.49 6.20 -0.60
N THR A 34 -0.43 5.31 -1.00
CA THR A 34 -0.24 4.46 -2.19
C THR A 34 -0.27 5.27 -3.48
N ASP A 35 -1.12 6.30 -3.59
CA ASP A 35 -1.13 7.23 -4.73
C ASP A 35 0.23 7.94 -4.86
N LYS A 36 0.74 8.53 -3.76
CA LYS A 36 2.02 9.23 -3.76
C LYS A 36 3.19 8.29 -4.08
N TYR A 37 3.19 7.10 -3.48
CA TYR A 37 4.22 6.09 -3.76
C TYR A 37 4.18 5.68 -5.23
N LYS A 38 2.99 5.39 -5.78
CA LYS A 38 2.82 5.02 -7.19
C LYS A 38 3.30 6.12 -8.13
N THR A 39 2.88 7.36 -7.91
CA THR A 39 3.31 8.49 -8.73
C THR A 39 4.83 8.66 -8.69
N ALA A 40 5.46 8.55 -7.51
CA ALA A 40 6.90 8.62 -7.41
C ALA A 40 7.59 7.45 -8.11
N PHE A 41 7.05 6.24 -7.96
CA PHE A 41 7.56 5.02 -8.59
C PHE A 41 7.52 5.13 -10.11
N GLU A 42 6.34 5.36 -10.69
CA GLU A 42 6.16 5.47 -12.15
C GLU A 42 6.90 6.70 -12.74
N GLY A 43 7.06 7.76 -11.95
CA GLY A 43 7.78 8.98 -12.33
C GLY A 43 9.30 8.91 -12.19
N LYS A 44 9.87 7.80 -11.69
CA LYS A 44 11.30 7.69 -11.32
C LYS A 44 11.76 8.77 -10.33
N ASP A 45 10.87 9.25 -9.48
CA ASP A 45 11.18 10.22 -8.43
C ASP A 45 11.82 9.49 -7.24
N THR A 46 13.11 9.20 -7.37
CA THR A 46 13.87 8.50 -6.34
C THR A 46 13.93 9.28 -5.03
N ALA A 47 13.95 10.62 -5.07
CA ALA A 47 13.96 11.43 -3.87
C ALA A 47 12.68 11.23 -3.04
N THR A 48 11.51 11.22 -3.70
CA THR A 48 10.24 10.93 -3.02
C THR A 48 10.16 9.47 -2.57
N LEU A 49 10.61 8.51 -3.40
CA LEU A 49 10.65 7.09 -3.01
C LEU A 49 11.50 6.85 -1.76
N GLU A 50 12.69 7.43 -1.71
CA GLU A 50 13.61 7.33 -0.57
C GLU A 50 13.05 7.97 0.70
N SER A 51 12.18 8.99 0.57
CA SER A 51 11.51 9.62 1.72
C SER A 51 10.56 8.68 2.47
N PHE A 52 10.15 7.56 1.85
CA PHE A 52 9.35 6.52 2.50
C PHE A 52 10.21 5.53 3.30
N LEU A 53 11.55 5.56 3.16
CA LEU A 53 12.43 4.71 3.94
C LEU A 53 12.63 5.27 5.34
N TYR A 54 12.59 4.39 6.33
CA TYR A 54 12.97 4.76 7.69
C TYR A 54 14.49 4.88 7.79
N THR A 55 14.98 6.06 8.14
CA THR A 55 16.42 6.37 8.15
C THR A 55 17.01 6.55 9.55
N GLN A 56 16.16 6.76 10.58
CA GLN A 56 16.64 7.09 11.92
C GLN A 56 17.27 5.88 12.60
N GLY A 57 18.58 5.96 12.85
CA GLY A 57 19.34 4.85 13.45
C GLY A 57 19.52 3.65 12.51
N ALA A 58 19.20 3.80 11.23
CA ALA A 58 19.45 2.77 10.23
C ALA A 58 20.96 2.71 9.90
N ASP A 59 21.47 1.50 9.71
CA ASP A 59 22.81 1.29 9.17
C ASP A 59 22.88 1.89 7.74
N PRO A 60 23.84 2.77 7.44
CA PRO A 60 23.93 3.43 6.14
C PRO A 60 24.08 2.48 4.94
N ALA A 61 24.75 1.34 5.12
CA ALA A 61 24.93 0.36 4.05
C ALA A 61 23.66 -0.45 3.82
N ILE A 62 22.92 -0.79 4.88
CA ILE A 62 21.57 -1.38 4.77
C ILE A 62 20.64 -0.39 4.06
N LEU A 63 20.64 0.87 4.47
CA LEU A 63 19.83 1.91 3.82
C LEU A 63 20.19 2.04 2.33
N GLY A 64 21.48 2.09 1.98
CA GLY A 64 21.95 2.13 0.59
C GLY A 64 21.45 0.94 -0.23
N PHE A 65 21.44 -0.27 0.35
CA PHE A 65 20.89 -1.46 -0.29
C PHE A 65 19.39 -1.33 -0.59
N TYR A 66 18.58 -0.84 0.36
CA TYR A 66 17.15 -0.62 0.13
C TYR A 66 16.88 0.46 -0.92
N LYS A 67 17.66 1.55 -0.95
CA LYS A 67 17.56 2.58 -2.00
C LYS A 67 17.83 1.98 -3.38
N MET A 68 18.87 1.16 -3.50
CA MET A 68 19.19 0.46 -4.75
C MET A 68 18.05 -0.47 -5.17
N MET A 69 17.52 -1.29 -4.26
CA MET A 69 16.37 -2.15 -4.56
C MET A 69 15.13 -1.36 -4.98
N GLN A 70 14.79 -0.29 -4.26
CA GLN A 70 13.60 0.53 -4.53
C GLN A 70 13.69 1.23 -5.90
N SER A 71 14.88 1.70 -6.27
CA SER A 71 15.12 2.38 -7.55
C SER A 71 15.24 1.42 -8.75
N GLY A 72 15.56 0.13 -8.53
CA GLY A 72 15.86 -0.83 -9.60
C GLY A 72 14.70 -1.12 -10.55
N GLU A 73 13.46 -1.01 -10.06
CA GLU A 73 12.25 -1.14 -10.89
C GLU A 73 11.51 0.20 -11.07
N ALA A 74 12.05 1.31 -10.57
CA ALA A 74 11.41 2.61 -10.68
C ALA A 74 11.25 3.03 -12.15
N GLY A 75 10.07 3.54 -12.46
CA GLY A 75 9.64 3.96 -13.80
C GLY A 75 8.93 2.88 -14.59
N GLU A 76 8.84 1.66 -14.06
CA GLU A 76 7.95 0.63 -14.60
C GLU A 76 6.49 0.93 -14.24
N LYS A 77 5.57 0.41 -15.04
CA LYS A 77 4.14 0.63 -14.81
C LYS A 77 3.63 -0.25 -13.68
N VAL A 78 2.98 0.36 -12.69
CA VAL A 78 2.38 -0.34 -11.55
C VAL A 78 0.99 -0.82 -11.94
N SER A 79 0.81 -2.15 -11.99
CA SER A 79 -0.47 -2.79 -12.27
C SER A 79 -1.37 -2.84 -11.04
N SER A 80 -0.81 -3.06 -9.85
CA SER A 80 -1.51 -2.95 -8.56
C SER A 80 -0.58 -2.38 -7.49
N ILE A 81 -1.14 -1.55 -6.60
CA ILE A 81 -0.48 -1.10 -5.37
C ILE A 81 -1.50 -1.04 -4.25
N GLU A 82 -1.19 -1.69 -3.14
CA GLU A 82 -2.14 -1.83 -2.04
C GLU A 82 -1.42 -1.98 -0.70
N LEU A 83 -2.04 -1.43 0.34
CA LEU A 83 -1.67 -1.69 1.73
C LEU A 83 -2.60 -2.77 2.26
N VAL A 84 -2.01 -3.88 2.69
CA VAL A 84 -2.73 -5.01 3.26
C VAL A 84 -2.43 -5.14 4.75
N ASP A 85 -3.40 -5.64 5.49
CA ASP A 85 -3.20 -6.00 6.90
C ASP A 85 -2.18 -7.13 7.03
N LEU A 86 -1.39 -7.08 8.10
CA LEU A 86 -0.39 -8.11 8.38
C LEU A 86 -1.09 -9.41 8.78
N THR A 87 -0.70 -10.52 8.15
CA THR A 87 -1.06 -11.84 8.66
C THR A 87 -0.22 -12.20 9.90
N PRO A 88 -0.61 -13.24 10.68
CA PRO A 88 0.25 -13.75 11.75
C PRO A 88 1.65 -14.16 11.25
N GLU A 89 1.74 -14.69 10.04
CA GLU A 89 3.00 -15.06 9.38
C GLU A 89 3.84 -13.83 9.04
N ASP A 90 3.22 -12.76 8.55
CA ASP A 90 3.88 -11.48 8.31
C ASP A 90 4.47 -10.91 9.59
N ALA A 91 3.70 -10.92 10.69
CA ALA A 91 4.15 -10.46 11.99
C ALA A 91 5.34 -11.30 12.52
N LYS A 92 5.29 -12.62 12.33
CA LYS A 92 6.40 -13.52 12.70
C LYS A 92 7.65 -13.26 11.85
N LYS A 93 7.49 -13.06 10.54
CA LYS A 93 8.58 -12.72 9.62
C LYS A 93 9.23 -11.39 10.01
N ALA A 94 8.42 -10.37 10.31
CA ALA A 94 8.88 -9.05 10.75
C ALA A 94 9.64 -9.09 12.08
N ALA A 95 9.31 -10.02 12.98
CA ALA A 95 9.98 -10.20 14.27
C ALA A 95 11.24 -11.09 14.20
N THR A 96 11.47 -11.77 13.07
CA THR A 96 12.62 -12.67 12.91
C THR A 96 13.86 -11.88 12.50
N PRO A 97 15.03 -12.09 13.14
CA PRO A 97 16.27 -11.46 12.71
C PRO A 97 16.62 -11.83 11.26
N MET A 98 16.75 -10.81 10.41
CA MET A 98 17.05 -10.92 8.99
C MET A 98 18.54 -10.81 8.73
N ASP A 99 19.04 -11.45 7.68
CA ASP A 99 20.45 -11.32 7.31
C ASP A 99 20.73 -9.89 6.81
N SER A 100 21.82 -9.30 7.30
CA SER A 100 22.26 -7.98 6.88
C SER A 100 23.18 -8.08 5.66
N PRO A 101 23.08 -7.16 4.67
CA PRO A 101 24.09 -7.06 3.61
C PRO A 101 25.49 -6.74 4.13
N THR A 102 25.62 -6.23 5.37
CA THR A 102 26.92 -6.00 6.04
C THR A 102 27.41 -7.20 6.85
N GLY A 103 26.67 -8.31 6.83
CA GLY A 103 26.92 -9.51 7.64
C GLY A 103 26.21 -9.48 9.00
N GLY A 104 25.98 -10.67 9.56
CA GLY A 104 25.22 -10.84 10.80
C GLY A 104 23.71 -10.73 10.60
N LYS A 105 22.98 -10.60 11.72
CA LYS A 105 21.52 -10.52 11.72
C LYS A 105 21.02 -9.22 12.35
N VAL A 106 19.99 -8.64 11.78
CA VAL A 106 19.34 -7.40 12.22
C VAL A 106 17.84 -7.59 12.35
N CYS A 107 17.21 -6.91 13.30
CA CYS A 107 15.75 -6.85 13.41
C CYS A 107 15.23 -5.53 12.83
N LEU A 108 13.97 -5.51 12.41
CA LEU A 108 13.30 -4.26 12.09
C LEU A 108 13.27 -3.35 13.33
N THR A 109 13.65 -2.08 13.16
CA THR A 109 13.68 -1.10 14.25
C THR A 109 12.27 -0.69 14.69
N LEU A 110 11.31 -0.73 13.76
CA LEU A 110 9.92 -0.42 14.00
C LEU A 110 9.05 -1.66 13.78
N LYS A 111 8.04 -1.83 14.63
CA LYS A 111 7.01 -2.85 14.41
C LYS A 111 6.12 -2.40 13.25
N PRO A 112 5.98 -3.21 12.18
CA PRO A 112 5.11 -2.83 11.07
C PRO A 112 3.65 -2.93 11.46
N THR A 113 2.83 -2.12 10.79
CA THR A 113 1.37 -2.04 10.92
C THR A 113 0.67 -2.53 9.66
N LYS A 114 1.31 -2.40 8.51
CA LYS A 114 0.80 -2.80 7.19
C LYS A 114 1.90 -3.43 6.33
N LYS A 115 1.49 -4.09 5.26
CA LYS A 115 2.38 -4.57 4.19
C LYS A 115 1.99 -3.88 2.89
N LEU A 116 2.96 -3.24 2.25
CA LEU A 116 2.83 -2.67 0.91
C LEU A 116 3.09 -3.77 -0.11
N MET A 117 2.10 -4.03 -0.95
CA MET A 117 2.16 -4.95 -2.07
C MET A 117 2.19 -4.16 -3.36
N ILE A 118 3.19 -4.39 -4.20
CA ILE A 118 3.31 -3.75 -5.51
C ILE A 118 3.40 -4.84 -6.56
N LYS A 119 2.54 -4.76 -7.58
CA LYS A 119 2.62 -5.58 -8.77
C LYS A 119 2.98 -4.70 -9.95
N ILE A 120 3.97 -5.15 -10.71
CA ILE A 120 4.46 -4.50 -11.91
C ILE A 120 4.24 -5.46 -13.06
N GLU A 121 3.66 -4.96 -14.15
CA GLU A 121 3.58 -5.71 -15.39
C GLU A 121 4.54 -5.07 -16.39
N LYS A 122 5.56 -5.84 -16.79
CA LYS A 122 6.50 -5.45 -17.83
C LYS A 122 6.08 -6.11 -19.12
N LYS A 123 5.77 -5.30 -20.13
CA LYS A 123 5.41 -5.78 -21.46
C LYS A 123 6.45 -5.25 -22.45
N ASP A 124 7.17 -6.16 -23.09
CA ASP A 124 8.13 -5.86 -24.12
C ASP A 124 7.81 -6.62 -25.42
N ALA A 125 8.66 -6.49 -26.43
CA ALA A 125 8.49 -7.13 -27.73
C ALA A 125 8.54 -8.67 -27.67
N ASN A 126 9.08 -9.25 -26.60
CA ASN A 126 9.28 -10.69 -26.40
C ASN A 126 8.22 -11.32 -25.49
N GLY A 127 7.44 -10.54 -24.73
CA GLY A 127 6.36 -11.07 -23.90
C GLY A 127 5.87 -10.12 -22.80
N SER A 128 4.99 -10.64 -21.93
CA SER A 128 4.62 -9.99 -20.68
C SER A 128 5.21 -10.77 -19.51
N SER A 129 5.78 -10.06 -18.54
CA SER A 129 6.23 -10.60 -17.26
C SER A 129 5.62 -9.80 -16.11
N THR A 130 5.41 -10.45 -14.98
CA THR A 130 4.87 -9.81 -13.78
C THR A 130 5.86 -9.97 -12.64
N SER A 131 6.22 -8.84 -12.01
CA SER A 131 7.00 -8.80 -10.77
C SER A 131 6.06 -8.42 -9.62
N THR A 132 6.24 -9.05 -8.46
CA THR A 132 5.56 -8.66 -7.23
C THR A 132 6.60 -8.39 -6.16
N SER A 133 6.53 -7.21 -5.54
CA SER A 133 7.37 -6.85 -4.41
C SER A 133 6.52 -6.56 -3.18
N GLU A 134 7.09 -6.86 -2.01
CA GLU A 134 6.44 -6.69 -0.71
C GLU A 134 7.36 -5.90 0.22
N ASN A 135 6.84 -4.88 0.88
CA ASN A 135 7.59 -4.10 1.87
C ASN A 135 6.76 -3.90 3.14
N PHE A 136 7.41 -3.95 4.30
CA PHE A 136 6.75 -3.67 5.57
C PHE A 136 6.66 -2.17 5.81
N ILE A 137 5.48 -1.71 6.26
CA ILE A 137 5.19 -0.32 6.55
C ILE A 137 4.95 -0.15 8.04
N ALA A 138 5.59 0.85 8.62
CA ALA A 138 5.42 1.22 10.03
C ALA A 138 5.02 2.70 10.12
N GLY A 139 4.21 3.03 11.13
CA GLY A 139 3.66 4.37 11.34
C GLY A 139 2.14 4.40 11.29
N ALA A 140 1.58 5.56 11.63
CA ALA A 140 0.14 5.81 11.53
C ALA A 140 -0.19 6.25 10.10
N LEU A 141 -1.00 5.45 9.41
CA LEU A 141 -1.58 5.68 8.09
C LEU A 141 -3.11 5.60 8.16
#